data_AF-A0A954KPL1-F1
#
_entry.id   AF-A0A954KPL1-F1
#
_cell.length_a   1.000
_cell.length_b   1.000
_cell.length_c   1.000
_cell.angle_alpha   90.00
_cell.angle_beta   90.00
_cell.angle_gamma   90.00
#
_symmetry.space_group_name_H-M   'P 1'
#
loop_
_entity.id
_entity.type
_entity.pdbx_description
1 polymer ?
#
loop_
_entity_poly.entity_id
_entity_poly.type
_entity_poly.pdbx_seq_one_letter_code
_entity_poly.pdbx_strand_id
1 'polypeptide(L)'
;MQNEGIQIAGIPKTYSSIGAAKKFFLAVPTSRIQKFSATLTPGSTIEFQLDAEFFYSVALKGTLDDQNLIKIMAALCEVFDFVSKSDCLLQNFPEELRRPILAAEASYRAFSEQTATLGRYLAESAMKQEEFQNGLTERNQSHLLALEERLQDEHEKRVKVLDERERELDLKQDQLKLWEHRSVRRTILEQIEKKTDEHKTFKVSDEAKKYAYQMVLALVFIALTSAGMIATSVYLLVTQKSDSYLAYAPMISGSVLLCSTCVYAIRWLNDRNTIQTTAEFENARFAKDVLRSSWLAELTLEAKNPTRPGAEPFDIPEFLLEQFAQGLFESGASSKTDHPIEDLQRYAKQFKKLTVGPVSIESKDSGVM
;
A
#
# COMPACT_ATOMS: atom_id res chain seq x y z
N MET A 1 13.64 -7.02 -65.65
CA MET A 1 13.77 -6.33 -66.94
C MET A 1 14.78 -7.09 -67.77
N GLN A 2 14.38 -7.41 -69.01
CA GLN A 2 15.05 -8.31 -69.94
C GLN A 2 16.44 -7.79 -70.34
N ASN A 3 17.37 -8.72 -70.48
CA ASN A 3 18.73 -8.50 -70.94
C ASN A 3 18.73 -8.77 -72.46
N GLU A 4 18.61 -7.72 -73.27
CA GLU A 4 18.67 -7.83 -74.73
C GLU A 4 20.12 -7.73 -75.20
N GLY A 5 20.65 -8.88 -75.63
CA GLY A 5 21.95 -8.98 -76.28
C GLY A 5 21.88 -8.42 -77.70
N ILE A 6 22.75 -7.45 -77.99
CA ILE A 6 22.91 -6.86 -79.32
C ILE A 6 23.77 -7.80 -80.18
N GLN A 7 23.17 -8.38 -81.22
CA GLN A 7 23.84 -9.07 -82.31
C GLN A 7 24.49 -8.05 -83.25
N ILE A 8 25.80 -8.18 -83.50
CA ILE A 8 26.50 -7.38 -84.51
C ILE A 8 26.52 -8.14 -85.83
N ALA A 9 25.91 -7.54 -86.84
CA ALA A 9 25.78 -8.04 -88.20
C ALA A 9 27.13 -8.04 -88.96
N GLY A 10 27.27 -9.03 -89.84
CA GLY A 10 28.50 -9.36 -90.54
C GLY A 10 29.01 -8.30 -91.53
N ILE A 11 30.33 -8.24 -91.65
CA ILE A 11 31.05 -7.48 -92.67
C ILE A 11 31.48 -8.46 -93.78
N PRO A 12 31.25 -8.15 -95.08
CA PRO A 12 31.59 -9.03 -96.18
C PRO A 12 33.11 -9.14 -96.40
N LYS A 13 33.57 -10.38 -96.57
CA LYS A 13 34.92 -10.73 -97.03
C LYS A 13 35.03 -10.50 -98.53
N THR A 14 35.99 -9.69 -98.96
CA THR A 14 36.80 -9.90 -100.18
C THR A 14 37.75 -8.72 -100.33
N TYR A 15 39.07 -8.91 -100.12
CA TYR A 15 40.09 -8.22 -100.91
C TYR A 15 41.32 -9.13 -101.04
N SER A 16 41.78 -9.23 -102.28
CA SER A 16 42.85 -10.09 -102.77
C SER A 16 44.21 -9.75 -102.16
N SER A 17 44.97 -10.80 -101.87
CA SER A 17 46.39 -10.77 -101.50
C SER A 17 47.24 -9.97 -102.49
N ILE A 18 47.83 -8.87 -102.02
CA ILE A 18 48.96 -8.20 -102.68
C ILE A 18 50.16 -8.36 -101.75
N GLY A 19 51.12 -9.18 -102.19
CA GLY A 19 52.39 -9.40 -101.52
C GLY A 19 53.29 -8.17 -101.64
N ALA A 20 53.35 -7.39 -100.57
CA ALA A 20 54.43 -6.44 -100.35
C ALA A 20 54.69 -6.36 -98.85
N ALA A 21 55.95 -6.47 -98.43
CA ALA A 21 56.34 -6.23 -97.05
C ALA A 21 55.99 -4.79 -96.66
N LYS A 22 54.91 -4.59 -95.89
CA LYS A 22 54.51 -3.29 -95.36
C LYS A 22 55.29 -3.02 -94.08
N LYS A 23 56.08 -1.94 -94.08
CA LYS A 23 56.66 -1.37 -92.86
C LYS A 23 55.63 -0.43 -92.24
N PHE A 24 55.33 -0.63 -90.96
CA PHE A 24 54.51 0.28 -90.16
C PHE A 24 55.42 0.99 -89.16
N PHE A 25 55.31 2.32 -89.09
CA PHE A 25 56.05 3.14 -88.14
C PHE A 25 55.10 3.48 -86.98
N LEU A 26 55.43 3.06 -85.76
CA LEU A 26 54.67 3.38 -84.56
C LEU A 26 55.51 4.26 -83.63
N ALA A 27 54.98 5.43 -83.30
CA ALA A 27 55.59 6.37 -82.36
C ALA A 27 55.06 6.09 -80.96
N VAL A 28 55.91 5.65 -80.03
CA VAL A 28 55.50 5.47 -78.63
C VAL A 28 56.57 6.06 -77.72
N PRO A 29 56.25 7.07 -76.90
CA PRO A 29 57.16 7.52 -75.88
C PRO A 29 56.96 6.63 -74.66
N THR A 30 57.88 5.70 -74.41
CA THR A 30 58.46 5.47 -73.07
C THR A 30 59.38 4.25 -73.00
N SER A 31 60.22 4.34 -71.97
CA SER A 31 61.52 3.73 -71.76
C SER A 31 61.49 2.27 -71.34
N ARG A 32 62.47 1.51 -71.86
CA ARG A 32 63.00 0.21 -71.38
C ARG A 32 62.43 -1.08 -71.96
N ILE A 33 62.36 -1.25 -73.28
CA ILE A 33 62.51 -2.58 -73.91
C ILE A 33 63.23 -2.39 -75.26
N GLN A 34 64.46 -2.89 -75.43
CA GLN A 34 65.26 -2.58 -76.64
C GLN A 34 65.02 -3.54 -77.81
N LYS A 35 64.66 -4.80 -77.56
CA LYS A 35 64.22 -5.76 -78.59
C LYS A 35 63.32 -6.82 -77.96
N PHE A 36 62.19 -7.10 -78.60
CA PHE A 36 61.36 -8.27 -78.28
C PHE A 36 60.98 -8.95 -79.60
N SER A 37 61.20 -10.26 -79.68
CA SER A 37 60.78 -11.08 -80.80
C SER A 37 59.81 -12.13 -80.29
N ALA A 38 58.59 -12.13 -80.80
CA ALA A 38 57.58 -13.13 -80.48
C ALA A 38 57.29 -13.99 -81.70
N THR A 39 57.42 -15.30 -81.55
CA THR A 39 57.06 -16.28 -82.57
C THR A 39 55.63 -16.73 -82.31
N LEU A 40 54.67 -16.25 -83.09
CA LEU A 40 53.26 -16.60 -82.88
C LEU A 40 52.87 -17.93 -83.55
N THR A 41 53.58 -18.38 -84.58
CA THR A 41 53.34 -19.65 -85.31
C THR A 41 54.61 -20.13 -86.05
N PRO A 42 54.70 -21.42 -86.45
CA PRO A 42 55.85 -21.91 -87.21
C PRO A 42 55.95 -21.16 -88.56
N GLY A 43 56.95 -20.29 -88.70
CA GLY A 43 57.25 -19.58 -89.95
C GLY A 43 56.88 -18.10 -90.00
N SER A 44 56.33 -17.49 -88.94
CA SER A 44 56.16 -16.03 -88.85
C SER A 44 56.80 -15.47 -87.58
N THR A 45 57.66 -14.46 -87.75
CA THR A 45 58.37 -13.79 -86.66
C THR A 45 58.01 -12.31 -86.70
N ILE A 46 57.56 -11.78 -85.57
CA ILE A 46 57.37 -10.33 -85.42
C ILE A 46 58.58 -9.79 -84.67
N GLU A 47 59.38 -9.01 -85.37
CA GLU A 47 60.49 -8.29 -84.77
C GLU A 47 60.07 -6.85 -84.49
N PHE A 48 60.09 -6.49 -83.21
CA PHE A 48 59.97 -5.10 -82.76
C PHE A 48 61.37 -4.57 -82.58
N GLN A 49 61.80 -3.70 -83.50
CA GLN A 49 63.10 -3.06 -83.42
C GLN A 49 62.92 -1.58 -83.10
N LEU A 50 63.46 -1.16 -81.95
CA LEU A 50 63.53 0.24 -81.56
C LEU A 50 64.55 0.93 -82.47
N ASP A 51 64.08 1.87 -83.28
CA ASP A 51 64.96 2.68 -84.11
C ASP A 51 65.53 3.86 -83.31
N ALA A 52 66.61 4.48 -83.80
CA ALA A 52 67.37 5.51 -83.07
C ALA A 52 66.55 6.76 -82.66
N GLU A 53 65.34 6.90 -83.18
CA GLU A 53 64.40 8.02 -82.92
C GLU A 53 63.21 7.65 -82.00
N PHE A 54 63.30 6.57 -81.20
CA PHE A 54 62.23 6.11 -80.27
C PHE A 54 60.95 5.57 -80.96
N PHE A 55 61.02 5.18 -82.22
CA PHE A 55 59.93 4.50 -82.92
C PHE A 55 60.15 2.99 -82.85
N TYR A 56 59.10 2.23 -82.54
CA TYR A 56 59.14 0.77 -82.75
C TYR A 56 58.75 0.51 -84.20
N SER A 57 59.71 0.04 -84.99
CA SER A 57 59.40 -0.53 -86.30
C SER A 57 58.95 -1.97 -86.11
N VAL A 58 57.74 -2.28 -86.59
CA VAL A 58 57.21 -3.65 -86.56
C VAL A 58 57.41 -4.24 -87.94
N ALA A 59 58.42 -5.10 -88.07
CA ALA A 59 58.69 -5.81 -89.31
C ALA A 59 58.03 -7.20 -89.25
N LEU A 60 56.95 -7.36 -90.02
CA LEU A 60 56.29 -8.65 -90.22
C LEU A 60 56.93 -9.35 -91.41
N LYS A 61 57.74 -10.38 -91.15
CA LYS A 61 58.25 -11.28 -92.20
C LYS A 61 57.34 -12.50 -92.29
N GLY A 62 56.50 -12.54 -93.33
CA GLY A 62 55.67 -13.69 -93.68
C GLY A 62 54.34 -13.30 -94.35
N THR A 63 53.72 -14.25 -95.04
CA THR A 63 52.34 -14.12 -95.53
C THR A 63 51.38 -14.29 -94.35
N LEU A 64 50.82 -13.18 -93.86
CA LEU A 64 49.85 -13.20 -92.76
C LEU A 64 48.44 -13.47 -93.30
N ASP A 65 47.73 -14.34 -92.59
CA ASP A 65 46.29 -14.56 -92.74
C ASP A 65 45.51 -13.47 -91.96
N ASP A 66 44.40 -12.97 -92.51
CA ASP A 66 43.68 -11.79 -92.00
C ASP A 66 43.22 -11.95 -90.53
N GLN A 67 42.97 -13.19 -90.10
CA GLN A 67 42.57 -13.49 -88.72
C GLN A 67 43.68 -13.24 -87.69
N ASN A 68 44.95 -13.43 -88.08
CA ASN A 68 46.07 -13.21 -87.18
C ASN A 68 46.37 -11.72 -87.01
N LEU A 69 46.11 -10.91 -88.04
CA LEU A 69 46.26 -9.46 -87.98
C LEU A 69 45.23 -8.84 -87.02
N ILE A 70 44.00 -9.34 -87.02
CA ILE A 70 42.93 -8.91 -86.09
C ILE A 70 43.30 -9.28 -84.64
N LYS A 71 43.85 -10.47 -84.38
CA LYS A 71 44.27 -10.89 -83.02
C LYS A 71 45.44 -10.05 -82.50
N ILE A 72 46.41 -9.73 -83.36
CA ILE A 72 47.54 -8.88 -82.98
C ILE A 72 47.06 -7.45 -82.72
N MET A 73 46.14 -6.91 -83.53
CA MET A 73 45.53 -5.60 -83.26
C MET A 73 44.67 -5.61 -82.00
N ALA A 74 43.95 -6.69 -81.69
CA ALA A 74 43.17 -6.84 -80.47
C ALA A 74 44.08 -6.88 -79.22
N ALA A 75 45.19 -7.62 -79.28
CA ALA A 75 46.18 -7.69 -78.20
C ALA A 75 46.91 -6.36 -78.01
N LEU A 76 47.24 -5.64 -79.10
CA LEU A 76 47.75 -4.27 -79.01
C LEU A 76 46.68 -3.32 -78.43
N CYS A 77 45.40 -3.53 -78.71
CA CYS A 77 44.30 -2.72 -78.16
C CYS A 77 44.06 -2.90 -76.66
N GLU A 78 44.48 -4.02 -76.05
CA GLU A 78 44.37 -4.26 -74.60
C GLU A 78 45.47 -3.54 -73.79
N VAL A 79 46.59 -3.19 -74.42
CA VAL A 79 47.79 -2.70 -73.71
C VAL A 79 47.86 -1.17 -73.63
N PHE A 80 47.10 -0.42 -74.43
CA PHE A 80 47.18 1.04 -74.49
C PHE A 80 45.96 1.77 -73.89
N ASP A 81 46.23 2.74 -73.00
CA ASP A 81 45.24 3.64 -72.40
C ASP A 81 44.54 4.51 -73.46
N PHE A 82 43.25 4.78 -73.25
CA PHE A 82 42.35 5.41 -74.23
C PHE A 82 42.85 6.77 -74.76
N VAL A 83 43.59 7.54 -73.95
CA VAL A 83 44.16 8.83 -74.32
C VAL A 83 45.35 8.69 -75.26
N SER A 84 46.22 7.69 -75.04
CA SER A 84 47.34 7.39 -75.95
C SER A 84 46.85 6.79 -77.27
N LYS A 85 45.71 6.07 -77.21
CA LYS A 85 45.04 5.47 -78.37
C LYS A 85 44.50 6.54 -79.30
N SER A 86 43.88 7.61 -78.79
CA SER A 86 43.33 8.65 -79.65
C SER A 86 44.40 9.56 -80.24
N ASP A 87 45.44 9.93 -79.48
CA ASP A 87 46.56 10.72 -79.99
C ASP A 87 47.35 10.00 -81.10
N CYS A 88 47.57 8.69 -80.96
CA CYS A 88 48.26 7.87 -81.97
C CYS A 88 47.39 7.64 -83.23
N LEU A 89 46.07 7.54 -83.07
CA LEU A 89 45.13 7.43 -84.17
C LEU A 89 45.01 8.77 -84.91
N LEU A 90 44.94 9.89 -84.20
CA LEU A 90 44.83 11.24 -84.78
C LEU A 90 46.03 11.64 -85.64
N GLN A 91 47.24 11.11 -85.39
CA GLN A 91 48.42 11.38 -86.22
C GLN A 91 48.44 10.62 -87.55
N ASN A 92 47.73 9.50 -87.67
CA ASN A 92 47.82 8.60 -88.82
C ASN A 92 46.56 8.58 -89.72
N PHE A 93 45.47 9.24 -89.33
CA PHE A 93 44.25 9.31 -90.13
C PHE A 93 44.25 10.50 -91.11
N PRO A 94 43.61 10.35 -92.30
CA PRO A 94 43.39 11.45 -93.24
C PRO A 94 42.63 12.61 -92.59
N GLU A 95 42.92 13.87 -92.98
CA GLU A 95 42.34 15.08 -92.36
C GLU A 95 40.79 15.08 -92.29
N GLU A 96 40.12 14.43 -93.25
CA GLU A 96 38.65 14.35 -93.31
C GLU A 96 38.03 13.61 -92.12
N LEU A 97 38.70 12.59 -91.57
CA LEU A 97 38.21 11.80 -90.44
C LEU A 97 38.66 12.36 -89.07
N ARG A 98 39.61 13.30 -89.06
CA ARG A 98 40.17 13.89 -87.84
C ARG A 98 39.20 14.85 -87.15
N ARG A 99 38.45 15.63 -87.94
CA ARG A 99 37.48 16.63 -87.45
C ARG A 99 36.35 16.02 -86.60
N PRO A 100 35.65 14.95 -87.01
CA PRO A 100 34.59 14.37 -86.19
C PRO A 100 35.13 13.73 -84.90
N ILE A 101 36.34 13.17 -84.93
CA ILE A 101 36.97 12.58 -83.73
C ILE A 101 37.32 13.68 -82.72
N LEU A 102 37.93 14.79 -83.15
CA LEU A 102 38.22 15.93 -82.28
C LEU A 102 36.94 16.57 -81.73
N ALA A 103 35.87 16.65 -82.54
CA ALA A 103 34.57 17.14 -82.09
C ALA A 103 33.94 16.19 -81.03
N ALA A 104 34.08 14.88 -81.20
CA ALA A 104 33.63 13.89 -80.22
C ALA A 104 34.47 13.95 -78.92
N GLU A 105 35.78 14.10 -79.01
CA GLU A 105 36.63 14.26 -77.82
C GLU A 105 36.31 15.54 -77.06
N ALA A 106 36.06 16.65 -77.76
CA ALA A 106 35.64 17.90 -77.15
C ALA A 106 34.29 17.75 -76.44
N SER A 107 33.34 17.03 -77.02
CA SER A 107 32.05 16.77 -76.37
C SER A 107 32.17 15.82 -75.17
N TYR A 108 33.04 14.81 -75.23
CA TYR A 108 33.33 13.95 -74.08
C TYR A 108 34.01 14.72 -72.93
N ARG A 109 34.95 15.61 -73.24
CA ARG A 109 35.60 16.46 -72.22
C ARG A 109 34.58 17.41 -71.59
N ALA A 110 33.77 18.11 -72.39
CA ALA A 110 32.70 18.97 -71.89
C ALA A 110 31.69 18.20 -71.04
N PHE A 111 31.32 16.99 -71.45
CA PHE A 111 30.45 16.11 -70.66
C PHE A 111 31.10 15.66 -69.36
N SER A 112 32.39 15.30 -69.36
CA SER A 112 33.13 14.93 -68.15
C SER A 112 33.23 16.09 -67.16
N GLU A 113 33.41 17.32 -67.66
CA GLU A 113 33.43 18.54 -66.85
C GLU A 113 32.04 18.86 -66.26
N GLN A 114 30.97 18.70 -67.06
CA GLN A 114 29.59 18.80 -66.58
C GLN A 114 29.28 17.73 -65.53
N THR A 115 29.75 16.50 -65.73
CA THR A 115 29.56 15.40 -64.77
C THR A 115 30.33 15.67 -63.48
N ALA A 116 31.53 16.25 -63.56
CA ALA A 116 32.32 16.64 -62.39
C ALA A 116 31.68 17.80 -61.61
N THR A 117 31.12 18.80 -62.31
CA THR A 117 30.40 19.91 -61.65
C THR A 117 29.10 19.44 -61.01
N LEU A 118 28.33 18.56 -61.68
CA LEU A 118 27.18 17.89 -61.09
C LEU A 118 27.57 17.04 -59.87
N GLY A 119 28.68 16.30 -59.95
CA GLY A 119 29.21 15.52 -58.84
C GLY A 119 29.52 16.40 -57.61
N ARG A 120 30.13 17.57 -57.82
CA ARG A 120 30.38 18.54 -56.74
C ARG A 120 29.08 19.12 -56.16
N TYR A 121 28.12 19.48 -57.01
CA TYR A 121 26.85 20.01 -56.56
C TYR A 121 26.05 18.98 -55.74
N LEU A 122 26.03 17.72 -56.19
CA LEU A 122 25.40 16.63 -55.46
C LEU A 122 26.08 16.36 -54.12
N ALA A 123 27.42 16.41 -54.07
CA ALA A 123 28.17 16.29 -52.82
C ALA A 123 27.84 17.45 -51.85
N GLU A 124 27.83 18.69 -52.33
CA GLU A 124 27.49 19.87 -51.53
C GLU A 124 26.04 19.81 -51.02
N SER A 125 25.09 19.39 -51.87
CA SER A 125 23.70 19.21 -51.50
C SER A 125 23.53 18.11 -50.45
N ALA A 126 24.25 16.99 -50.60
CA ALA A 126 24.26 15.90 -49.63
C ALA A 126 24.79 16.36 -48.26
N MET A 127 25.89 17.14 -48.24
CA MET A 127 26.43 17.69 -46.99
C MET A 127 25.45 18.66 -46.31
N LYS A 128 24.81 19.57 -47.07
CA LYS A 128 23.79 20.47 -46.50
C LYS A 128 22.58 19.73 -45.95
N GLN A 129 22.16 18.65 -46.63
CA GLN A 129 21.06 17.83 -46.16
C GLN A 129 21.43 17.05 -44.90
N GLU A 130 22.66 16.57 -44.78
CA GLU A 130 23.18 15.93 -43.57
C GLU A 130 23.26 16.93 -42.40
N GLU A 131 23.81 18.12 -42.61
CA GLU A 131 23.84 19.19 -41.59
C GLU A 131 22.44 19.57 -41.10
N PHE A 132 21.48 19.70 -42.04
CA PHE A 132 20.09 19.99 -41.68
C PHE A 132 19.46 18.86 -40.87
N GLN A 133 19.66 17.60 -41.27
CA GLN A 133 19.16 16.44 -40.53
C GLN A 133 19.79 16.36 -39.14
N ASN A 134 21.10 16.52 -39.03
CA ASN A 134 21.82 16.51 -37.76
C ASN A 134 21.30 17.63 -36.85
N GLY A 135 21.15 18.86 -37.35
CA GLY A 135 20.60 19.97 -36.59
C GLY A 135 19.15 19.75 -36.14
N LEU A 136 18.33 19.08 -36.95
CA LEU A 136 16.96 18.71 -36.57
C LEU A 136 16.95 17.64 -35.49
N THR A 137 17.82 16.63 -35.60
CA THR A 137 17.95 15.56 -34.60
C THR A 137 18.46 16.10 -33.27
N GLU A 138 19.41 17.02 -33.26
CA GLU A 138 19.95 17.64 -32.05
C GLU A 138 18.90 18.50 -31.34
N ARG A 139 18.13 19.31 -32.10
CA ARG A 139 17.00 20.07 -31.55
C ARG A 139 15.93 19.15 -30.96
N ASN A 140 15.57 18.09 -31.67
CA ASN A 140 14.59 17.14 -31.16
C ASN A 140 15.09 16.41 -29.90
N GLN A 141 16.37 16.00 -29.87
CA GLN A 141 16.97 15.36 -28.69
C GLN A 141 17.02 16.31 -27.49
N SER A 142 17.46 17.56 -27.68
CA SER A 142 17.47 18.55 -26.60
C SER A 142 16.06 18.86 -26.08
N HIS A 143 15.06 18.94 -26.96
CA HIS A 143 13.66 19.10 -26.57
C HIS A 143 13.12 17.90 -25.79
N LEU A 144 13.46 16.68 -26.19
CA LEU A 144 13.07 15.46 -25.47
C LEU A 144 13.70 15.42 -24.08
N LEU A 145 15.00 15.70 -23.97
CA LEU A 145 15.69 15.75 -22.68
C LEU A 145 15.11 16.82 -21.75
N ALA A 146 14.82 18.02 -22.26
CA ALA A 146 14.20 19.09 -21.48
C ALA A 146 12.77 18.75 -21.03
N LEU A 147 12.04 17.96 -21.83
CA LEU A 147 10.69 17.50 -21.49
C LEU A 147 10.73 16.39 -20.44
N GLU A 148 11.69 15.46 -20.55
CA GLU A 148 11.94 14.42 -19.57
C GLU A 148 12.33 15.01 -18.21
N GLU A 149 13.23 16.00 -18.19
CA GLU A 149 13.62 16.71 -16.97
C GLU A 149 12.42 17.40 -16.30
N ARG A 150 11.58 18.11 -17.07
CA ARG A 150 10.36 18.74 -16.53
C ARG A 150 9.36 17.73 -15.97
N LEU A 151 9.19 16.59 -16.66
CA LEU A 151 8.29 15.53 -16.20
C LEU A 151 8.81 14.87 -14.93
N GLN A 152 10.12 14.65 -14.82
CA GLN A 152 10.75 14.12 -13.61
C GLN A 152 10.59 15.10 -12.44
N ASP A 153 10.85 16.40 -12.65
CA ASP A 153 10.65 17.45 -11.65
C ASP A 153 9.19 17.53 -11.16
N GLU A 154 8.23 17.47 -12.08
CA GLU A 154 6.80 17.44 -11.73
C GLU A 154 6.43 16.18 -10.96
N HIS A 155 6.96 15.03 -11.37
CA HIS A 155 6.70 13.76 -10.71
C HIS A 155 7.26 13.78 -9.28
N GLU A 156 8.49 14.24 -9.09
CA GLU A 156 9.12 14.35 -7.78
C GLU A 156 8.34 15.32 -6.86
N LYS A 157 7.88 16.46 -7.39
CA LYS A 157 7.03 17.39 -6.63
C LYS A 157 5.70 16.76 -6.23
N ARG A 158 5.05 16.02 -7.13
CA ARG A 158 3.78 15.33 -6.83
C ARG A 158 3.98 14.24 -5.79
N VAL A 159 5.04 13.45 -5.88
CA VAL A 159 5.38 12.41 -4.90
C VAL A 159 5.62 13.05 -3.53
N LYS A 160 6.42 14.13 -3.44
CA LYS A 160 6.64 14.84 -2.17
C LYS A 160 5.34 15.38 -1.55
N VAL A 161 4.43 15.91 -2.37
CA VAL A 161 3.12 16.39 -1.89
C VAL A 161 2.21 15.24 -1.44
N LEU A 162 2.26 14.10 -2.12
CA LEU A 162 1.50 12.91 -1.71
C LEU A 162 2.04 12.33 -0.40
N ASP A 163 3.36 12.19 -0.27
CA ASP A 163 4.00 11.73 0.96
C ASP A 163 3.65 12.63 2.15
N GLU A 164 3.65 13.96 1.96
CA GLU A 164 3.29 14.89 3.03
C GLU A 164 1.80 14.79 3.41
N ARG A 165 0.91 14.60 2.42
CA ARG A 165 -0.52 14.37 2.68
C ARG A 165 -0.78 13.04 3.36
N GLU A 166 -0.06 11.99 3.01
CA GLU A 166 -0.18 10.68 3.64
C GLU A 166 0.24 10.75 5.10
N ARG A 167 1.37 11.42 5.40
CA ARG A 167 1.79 11.71 6.79
C ARG A 167 0.75 12.53 7.55
N GLU A 168 0.17 13.57 6.94
CA GLU A 168 -0.87 14.36 7.59
C GLU A 168 -2.14 13.54 7.88
N LEU A 169 -2.53 12.65 6.97
CA LEU A 169 -3.69 11.79 7.13
C LEU A 169 -3.47 10.75 8.22
N ASP A 170 -2.30 10.13 8.28
CA ASP A 170 -1.92 9.19 9.34
C ASP A 170 -1.96 9.89 10.71
N LEU A 171 -1.38 11.08 10.82
CA LEU A 171 -1.42 11.88 12.05
C LEU A 171 -2.86 12.22 12.47
N LYS A 172 -3.73 12.60 11.53
CA LYS A 172 -5.15 12.88 11.80
C LYS A 172 -5.91 11.62 12.19
N GLN A 173 -5.65 10.50 11.54
CA GLN A 173 -6.30 9.22 11.84
C GLN A 173 -5.94 8.73 13.25
N ASP A 174 -4.68 8.87 13.65
CA ASP A 174 -4.25 8.54 15.00
C ASP A 174 -4.85 9.48 16.05
N GLN A 175 -4.96 10.78 15.76
CA GLN A 175 -5.70 11.71 16.61
C GLN A 175 -7.17 11.31 16.73
N LEU A 176 -7.84 10.95 15.63
CA LEU A 176 -9.25 10.55 15.66
C LEU A 176 -9.48 9.27 16.48
N LYS A 177 -8.63 8.25 16.32
CA LYS A 177 -8.70 7.03 17.15
C LYS A 177 -8.58 7.36 18.64
N LEU A 178 -7.63 8.23 19.02
CA LEU A 178 -7.47 8.69 20.40
C LEU A 178 -8.73 9.41 20.91
N TRP A 179 -9.36 10.23 20.08
CA TRP A 179 -10.60 10.93 20.42
C TRP A 179 -11.80 9.98 20.56
N GLU A 180 -11.96 9.02 19.64
CA GLU A 180 -13.02 8.01 19.70
C GLU A 180 -12.92 7.13 20.95
N HIS A 181 -11.72 6.67 21.29
CA HIS A 181 -11.51 5.89 22.52
C HIS A 181 -11.87 6.70 23.78
N ARG A 182 -11.53 8.00 23.81
CA ARG A 182 -11.87 8.89 24.92
C ARG A 182 -13.39 9.16 25.01
N SER A 183 -14.06 9.36 23.87
CA SER A 183 -15.50 9.68 23.85
C SER A 183 -16.36 8.46 24.18
N VAL A 184 -16.03 7.27 23.65
CA VAL A 184 -16.70 6.01 23.97
C VAL A 184 -16.58 5.71 25.47
N ARG A 185 -15.38 5.90 26.03
CA ARG A 185 -15.17 5.73 27.48
C ARG A 185 -16.03 6.66 28.31
N ARG A 186 -16.08 7.95 27.97
CA ARG A 186 -16.93 8.92 28.68
C ARG A 186 -18.40 8.53 28.59
N THR A 187 -18.84 8.09 27.43
CA THR A 187 -20.23 7.63 27.22
C THR A 187 -20.55 6.41 28.07
N ILE A 188 -19.64 5.44 28.16
CA ILE A 188 -19.80 4.25 29.03
C ILE A 188 -19.84 4.67 30.49
N LEU A 189 -18.94 5.55 30.94
CA LEU A 189 -18.96 6.08 32.31
C LEU A 189 -20.27 6.81 32.62
N GLU A 190 -20.73 7.69 31.72
CA GLU A 190 -22.01 8.39 31.85
C GLU A 190 -23.20 7.42 31.87
N GLN A 191 -23.17 6.34 31.08
CA GLN A 191 -24.21 5.30 31.12
C GLN A 191 -24.18 4.51 32.42
N ILE A 192 -22.99 4.17 32.94
CA ILE A 192 -22.87 3.48 34.22
C ILE A 192 -23.27 4.40 35.36
N GLU A 193 -22.87 5.67 35.34
CA GLU A 193 -23.28 6.68 36.31
C GLU A 193 -24.79 6.87 36.27
N LYS A 194 -25.38 7.01 35.08
CA LYS A 194 -26.83 7.12 34.92
C LYS A 194 -27.57 5.88 35.43
N LYS A 195 -27.11 4.67 35.09
CA LYS A 195 -27.69 3.44 35.65
C LYS A 195 -27.49 3.35 37.17
N THR A 196 -26.35 3.79 37.67
CA THR A 196 -26.07 3.82 39.11
C THR A 196 -26.95 4.84 39.81
N ASP A 197 -27.21 6.00 39.23
CA ASP A 197 -28.11 7.01 39.76
C ASP A 197 -29.58 6.55 39.69
N GLU A 198 -29.98 5.88 38.61
CA GLU A 198 -31.26 5.17 38.53
C GLU A 198 -31.37 4.13 39.66
N HIS A 199 -30.29 3.42 39.99
CA HIS A 199 -30.21 2.47 41.11
C HIS A 199 -30.09 3.15 42.49
N LYS A 200 -29.52 4.36 42.62
CA LYS A 200 -29.54 5.16 43.86
C LYS A 200 -30.94 5.64 44.17
N THR A 201 -31.71 5.97 43.14
CA THR A 201 -33.16 6.07 43.24
C THR A 201 -33.79 4.69 43.25
N PHE A 202 -33.29 3.80 44.12
CA PHE A 202 -33.91 2.50 44.40
C PHE A 202 -35.33 2.81 44.87
N LYS A 203 -36.26 2.89 43.93
CA LYS A 203 -37.67 2.77 44.18
C LYS A 203 -37.77 1.37 44.72
N VAL A 204 -37.70 1.24 46.05
CA VAL A 204 -38.03 0.02 46.77
C VAL A 204 -39.22 -0.55 46.02
N SER A 205 -39.02 -1.72 45.40
CA SER A 205 -40.01 -2.33 44.50
C SER A 205 -41.39 -2.08 45.07
N ASP A 206 -42.33 -1.59 44.26
CA ASP A 206 -43.65 -1.19 44.77
C ASP A 206 -44.32 -2.35 45.55
N GLU A 207 -43.94 -3.59 45.24
CA GLU A 207 -44.27 -4.79 46.02
C GLU A 207 -43.66 -4.78 47.43
N ALA A 208 -42.38 -4.50 47.60
CA ALA A 208 -41.72 -4.43 48.91
C ALA A 208 -42.25 -3.27 49.79
N LYS A 209 -42.67 -2.16 49.17
CA LYS A 209 -43.41 -1.09 49.89
C LYS A 209 -44.80 -1.55 50.31
N LYS A 210 -45.51 -2.26 49.43
CA LYS A 210 -46.84 -2.80 49.73
C LYS A 210 -46.81 -3.79 50.89
N TYR A 211 -45.85 -4.72 50.92
CA TYR A 211 -45.68 -5.65 52.04
C TYR A 211 -45.33 -4.92 53.35
N ALA A 212 -44.47 -3.91 53.28
CA ALA A 212 -44.15 -3.06 54.44
C ALA A 212 -45.39 -2.39 55.03
N TYR A 213 -46.18 -1.78 54.15
CA TYR A 213 -47.37 -1.06 54.53
C TYR A 213 -48.42 -1.99 55.11
N GLN A 214 -48.62 -3.18 54.51
CA GLN A 214 -49.50 -4.21 55.06
C GLN A 214 -49.06 -4.67 56.46
N MET A 215 -47.75 -4.82 56.69
CA MET A 215 -47.24 -5.21 58.00
C MET A 215 -47.41 -4.11 59.06
N VAL A 216 -47.13 -2.85 58.70
CA VAL A 216 -47.36 -1.70 59.60
C VAL A 216 -48.85 -1.57 59.91
N LEU A 217 -49.73 -1.72 58.92
CA LEU A 217 -51.18 -1.68 59.12
C LEU A 217 -51.67 -2.82 60.03
N ALA A 218 -51.11 -4.03 59.88
CA ALA A 218 -51.38 -5.14 60.79
C ALA A 218 -50.92 -4.85 62.24
N LEU A 219 -49.73 -4.27 62.41
CA LEU A 219 -49.21 -3.88 63.73
C LEU A 219 -50.06 -2.79 64.38
N VAL A 220 -50.47 -1.78 63.62
CA VAL A 220 -51.38 -0.72 64.08
C VAL A 220 -52.72 -1.31 64.48
N PHE A 221 -53.26 -2.26 63.70
CA PHE A 221 -54.50 -2.95 64.04
C PHE A 221 -54.40 -3.76 65.34
N ILE A 222 -53.29 -4.47 65.56
CA ILE A 222 -53.05 -5.19 66.82
C ILE A 222 -52.89 -4.22 68.00
N ALA A 223 -52.17 -3.11 67.80
CA ALA A 223 -52.04 -2.07 68.82
C ALA A 223 -53.41 -1.47 69.19
N LEU A 224 -54.26 -1.19 68.20
CA LEU A 224 -55.60 -0.63 68.41
C LEU A 224 -56.51 -1.60 69.16
N THR A 225 -56.48 -2.89 68.82
CA THR A 225 -57.28 -3.91 69.51
C THR A 225 -56.81 -4.10 70.96
N SER A 226 -55.50 -4.12 71.20
CA SER A 226 -54.94 -4.20 72.56
C SER A 226 -55.33 -2.98 73.42
N ALA A 227 -55.28 -1.76 72.84
CA ALA A 227 -55.74 -0.55 73.51
C ALA A 227 -57.25 -0.60 73.80
N GLY A 228 -58.06 -1.14 72.89
CA GLY A 228 -59.48 -1.37 73.10
C GLY A 228 -59.79 -2.33 74.25
N MET A 229 -59.02 -3.42 74.41
CA MET A 229 -59.15 -4.34 75.54
C MET A 229 -58.83 -3.68 76.88
N ILE A 230 -57.80 -2.82 76.90
CA ILE A 230 -57.45 -2.03 78.08
C ILE A 230 -58.56 -1.00 78.38
N ALA A 231 -59.07 -0.29 77.37
CA ALA A 231 -60.12 0.71 77.55
C ALA A 231 -61.44 0.11 78.06
N THR A 232 -61.85 -1.05 77.51
CA THR A 232 -63.07 -1.76 77.92
C THR A 232 -62.97 -2.31 79.34
N SER A 233 -61.82 -2.86 79.74
CA SER A 233 -61.59 -3.32 81.12
C SER A 233 -61.63 -2.18 82.13
N VAL A 234 -61.00 -1.04 81.81
CA VAL A 234 -61.07 0.18 82.64
C VAL A 234 -62.52 0.70 82.73
N TYR A 235 -63.27 0.72 81.63
CA TYR A 235 -64.67 1.15 81.63
C TYR A 235 -65.55 0.26 82.50
N LEU A 236 -65.37 -1.06 82.46
CA LEU A 236 -66.10 -2.02 83.28
C LEU A 236 -65.77 -1.84 84.77
N LEU A 237 -64.49 -1.67 85.12
CA LEU A 237 -64.04 -1.42 86.50
C LEU A 237 -64.63 -0.12 87.08
N VAL A 238 -64.65 0.97 86.29
CA VAL A 238 -65.13 2.29 86.74
C VAL A 238 -66.66 2.35 86.81
N THR A 239 -67.36 1.78 85.82
CA THR A 239 -68.80 2.00 85.65
C THR A 239 -69.65 0.94 86.35
N GLN A 240 -69.23 -0.33 86.33
CA GLN A 240 -70.02 -1.42 86.91
C GLN A 240 -69.59 -1.81 88.32
N LYS A 241 -68.45 -1.29 88.83
CA LYS A 241 -67.85 -1.68 90.12
C LYS A 241 -67.83 -3.20 90.34
N SER A 242 -67.65 -3.97 89.26
CA SER A 242 -67.62 -5.42 89.35
C SER A 242 -66.23 -5.86 89.82
N ASP A 243 -66.12 -6.26 91.08
CA ASP A 243 -64.89 -6.81 91.68
C ASP A 243 -64.57 -8.25 91.18
N SER A 244 -65.14 -8.62 90.04
CA SER A 244 -64.93 -9.93 89.46
C SER A 244 -63.53 -9.99 88.84
N TYR A 245 -62.77 -11.03 89.19
CA TYR A 245 -61.45 -11.31 88.61
C TYR A 245 -61.44 -11.29 87.06
N LEU A 246 -62.59 -11.58 86.45
CA LEU A 246 -62.80 -11.51 85.01
C LEU A 246 -62.63 -10.10 84.41
N ALA A 247 -62.79 -9.03 85.18
CA ALA A 247 -62.61 -7.65 84.72
C ALA A 247 -61.13 -7.29 84.51
N TYR A 248 -60.22 -7.91 85.25
CA TYR A 248 -58.77 -7.68 85.14
C TYR A 248 -58.11 -8.48 84.01
N ALA A 249 -58.69 -9.61 83.61
CA ALA A 249 -58.16 -10.45 82.53
C ALA A 249 -57.96 -9.71 81.18
N PRO A 250 -58.92 -8.91 80.67
CA PRO A 250 -58.71 -8.13 79.45
C PRO A 250 -57.66 -7.02 79.60
N MET A 251 -57.50 -6.46 80.80
CA MET A 251 -56.47 -5.45 81.08
C MET A 251 -55.07 -6.07 80.98
N ILE A 252 -54.83 -7.18 81.69
CA ILE A 252 -53.52 -7.85 81.72
C ILE A 252 -53.17 -8.39 80.32
N SER A 253 -54.12 -9.08 79.67
CA SER A 253 -53.89 -9.61 78.32
C SER A 253 -53.65 -8.49 77.29
N GLY A 254 -54.40 -7.39 77.37
CA GLY A 254 -54.19 -6.20 76.53
C GLY A 254 -52.81 -5.57 76.74
N SER A 255 -52.36 -5.42 78.00
CA SER A 255 -51.02 -4.87 78.30
C SER A 255 -49.89 -5.77 77.82
N VAL A 256 -49.98 -7.08 78.03
CA VAL A 256 -48.98 -8.04 77.54
C VAL A 256 -48.92 -8.05 76.01
N LEU A 257 -50.09 -8.03 75.35
CA LEU A 257 -50.18 -7.98 73.89
C LEU A 257 -49.59 -6.67 73.34
N LEU A 258 -49.89 -5.52 73.96
CA LEU A 258 -49.36 -4.23 73.56
C LEU A 258 -47.83 -4.19 73.71
N CYS A 259 -47.29 -4.57 74.88
CA CYS A 259 -45.85 -4.61 75.11
C CYS A 259 -45.15 -5.56 74.14
N SER A 260 -45.69 -6.76 73.91
CA SER A 260 -45.13 -7.72 72.94
C SER A 260 -45.13 -7.15 71.52
N THR A 261 -46.21 -6.47 71.13
CA THR A 261 -46.35 -5.85 69.80
C THR A 261 -45.35 -4.70 69.63
N CYS A 262 -45.15 -3.87 70.65
CA CYS A 262 -44.16 -2.79 70.63
C CYS A 262 -42.73 -3.32 70.49
N VAL A 263 -42.35 -4.33 71.28
CA VAL A 263 -41.00 -4.95 71.20
C VAL A 263 -40.77 -5.56 69.82
N TYR A 264 -41.76 -6.28 69.28
CA TYR A 264 -41.67 -6.85 67.95
C TYR A 264 -41.58 -5.76 66.86
N ALA A 265 -42.37 -4.69 66.96
CA ALA A 265 -42.34 -3.58 66.01
C ALA A 265 -40.97 -2.88 65.98
N ILE A 266 -40.36 -2.65 67.14
CA ILE A 266 -39.02 -2.04 67.23
C ILE A 266 -37.97 -2.95 66.57
N ARG A 267 -37.99 -4.26 66.86
CA ARG A 267 -37.07 -5.22 66.24
C ARG A 267 -37.23 -5.28 64.74
N TRP A 268 -38.47 -5.43 64.26
CA TRP A 268 -38.75 -5.46 62.83
C TRP A 268 -38.32 -4.19 62.12
N LEU A 269 -38.56 -3.02 62.72
CA LEU A 269 -38.13 -1.74 62.16
C LEU A 269 -36.60 -1.65 62.10
N ASN A 270 -35.90 -2.11 63.14
CA ASN A 270 -34.46 -2.14 63.18
C ASN A 270 -33.89 -3.06 62.09
N ASP A 271 -34.37 -4.29 61.99
CA ASP A 271 -33.92 -5.27 60.99
C ASP A 271 -34.15 -4.73 59.58
N ARG A 272 -35.32 -4.14 59.33
CA ARG A 272 -35.65 -3.53 58.05
C ARG A 272 -34.70 -2.38 57.71
N ASN A 273 -34.43 -1.49 58.66
CA ASN A 273 -33.50 -0.38 58.45
C ASN A 273 -32.08 -0.88 58.22
N THR A 274 -31.65 -1.93 58.93
CA THR A 274 -30.35 -2.57 58.70
C THR A 274 -30.25 -3.15 57.29
N ILE A 275 -31.28 -3.86 56.81
CA ILE A 275 -31.30 -4.38 55.44
C ILE A 275 -31.23 -3.24 54.41
N GLN A 276 -32.01 -2.17 54.60
CA GLN A 276 -32.00 -1.03 53.67
C GLN A 276 -30.66 -0.30 53.66
N THR A 277 -30.11 0.00 54.84
CA THR A 277 -28.80 0.67 54.94
C THR A 277 -27.68 -0.19 54.37
N THR A 278 -27.66 -1.50 54.64
CA THR A 278 -26.67 -2.42 54.04
C THR A 278 -26.78 -2.43 52.53
N ALA A 279 -27.99 -2.51 51.96
CA ALA A 279 -28.17 -2.46 50.51
C ALA A 279 -27.72 -1.12 49.90
N GLU A 280 -27.98 0.00 50.60
CA GLU A 280 -27.49 1.33 50.19
C GLU A 280 -25.96 1.42 50.25
N PHE A 281 -25.34 0.88 51.31
CA PHE A 281 -23.89 0.82 51.44
C PHE A 281 -23.25 -0.07 50.38
N GLU A 282 -23.85 -1.22 50.05
CA GLU A 282 -23.41 -2.11 48.97
C GLU A 282 -23.49 -1.42 47.61
N ASN A 283 -24.59 -0.71 47.32
CA ASN A 283 -24.71 0.07 46.09
C ASN A 283 -23.68 1.21 46.02
N ALA A 284 -23.45 1.91 47.13
CA ALA A 284 -22.44 2.97 47.20
C ALA A 284 -21.01 2.40 47.04
N ARG A 285 -20.75 1.22 47.59
CA ARG A 285 -19.48 0.49 47.40
C ARG A 285 -19.33 0.06 45.95
N PHE A 286 -20.36 -0.54 45.35
CA PHE A 286 -20.34 -0.94 43.94
C PHE A 286 -20.05 0.24 43.01
N ALA A 287 -20.67 1.39 43.24
CA ALA A 287 -20.39 2.61 42.46
C ALA A 287 -18.92 3.04 42.56
N LYS A 288 -18.32 2.95 43.76
CA LYS A 288 -16.89 3.24 43.97
C LYS A 288 -16.00 2.19 43.30
N ASP A 289 -16.36 0.91 43.37
CA ASP A 289 -15.61 -0.18 42.74
C ASP A 289 -15.63 -0.08 41.23
N VAL A 290 -16.76 0.30 40.62
CA VAL A 290 -16.84 0.62 39.19
C VAL A 290 -15.84 1.73 38.83
N LEU A 291 -15.81 2.84 39.58
CA LEU A 291 -14.86 3.93 39.33
C LEU A 291 -13.41 3.47 39.46
N ARG A 292 -13.09 2.72 40.53
CA ARG A 292 -11.74 2.15 40.74
C ARG A 292 -11.35 1.22 39.59
N SER A 293 -12.27 0.35 39.15
CA SER A 293 -12.04 -0.57 38.03
C SER A 293 -11.80 0.16 36.71
N SER A 294 -12.51 1.26 36.46
CA SER A 294 -12.32 2.09 35.27
C SER A 294 -10.96 2.76 35.27
N TRP A 295 -10.50 3.23 36.44
CA TRP A 295 -9.19 3.83 36.59
C TRP A 295 -8.06 2.81 36.47
N LEU A 296 -8.23 1.62 37.05
CA LEU A 296 -7.29 0.51 36.89
C LEU A 296 -7.17 0.09 35.41
N ALA A 297 -8.31 -0.02 34.70
CA ALA A 297 -8.32 -0.32 33.28
C ALA A 297 -7.60 0.76 32.46
N GLU A 298 -7.82 2.05 32.76
CA GLU A 298 -7.09 3.15 32.13
C GLU A 298 -5.59 3.04 32.37
N LEU A 299 -5.18 2.85 33.62
CA LEU A 299 -3.77 2.73 33.97
C LEU A 299 -3.11 1.57 33.21
N THR A 300 -3.77 0.40 33.12
CA THR A 300 -3.26 -0.76 32.38
C THR A 300 -3.18 -0.53 30.88
N LEU A 301 -4.08 0.28 30.31
CA LEU A 301 -4.06 0.65 28.90
C LEU A 301 -2.97 1.67 28.60
N GLU A 302 -2.81 2.70 29.45
CA GLU A 302 -1.76 3.71 29.31
C GLU A 302 -0.36 3.11 29.48
N ALA A 303 -0.21 2.15 30.38
CA ALA A 303 1.04 1.41 30.58
C ALA A 303 1.45 0.60 29.34
N LYS A 304 0.49 -0.06 28.67
CA LYS A 304 0.73 -0.88 27.47
C LYS A 304 0.87 -0.04 26.20
N ASN A 305 0.01 0.96 26.06
CA ASN A 305 -0.10 1.80 24.88
C ASN A 305 0.06 3.27 25.31
N PRO A 306 1.30 3.77 25.44
CA PRO A 306 1.54 5.13 25.85
C PRO A 306 0.88 6.11 24.88
N THR A 307 -0.16 6.79 25.36
CA THR A 307 -0.93 7.79 24.62
C THR A 307 -0.08 9.01 24.21
N ARG A 308 1.07 9.22 24.87
CA ARG A 308 1.99 10.31 24.58
C ARG A 308 3.05 9.86 23.58
N PRO A 309 3.22 10.56 22.44
CA PRO A 309 4.30 10.28 21.51
C PRO A 309 5.65 10.46 22.23
N GLY A 310 6.44 9.39 22.28
CA GLY A 310 7.75 9.35 22.95
C GLY A 310 7.75 8.85 24.39
N ALA A 311 6.61 8.45 24.97
CA ALA A 311 6.60 7.71 26.23
C ALA A 311 6.85 6.23 25.96
N GLU A 312 7.77 5.61 26.70
CA GLU A 312 7.98 4.17 26.63
C GLU A 312 6.89 3.42 27.42
N PRO A 313 6.50 2.20 26.99
CA PRO A 313 5.67 1.33 27.80
C PRO A 313 6.34 1.13 29.17
N PHE A 314 5.59 1.33 30.25
CA PHE A 314 6.11 1.12 31.60
C PHE A 314 5.31 0.02 32.28
N ASP A 315 6.00 -0.85 33.02
CA ASP A 315 5.33 -1.87 33.82
C ASP A 315 4.78 -1.23 35.09
N ILE A 316 3.49 -1.44 35.36
CA ILE A 316 2.85 -0.98 36.58
C ILE A 316 3.36 -1.85 37.73
N PRO A 317 3.86 -1.27 38.84
CA PRO A 317 4.26 -2.03 40.01
C PRO A 317 3.11 -2.93 40.49
N GLU A 318 3.38 -4.23 40.62
CA GLU A 318 2.37 -5.24 40.94
C GLU A 318 1.66 -4.94 42.27
N PHE A 319 2.39 -4.39 43.25
CA PHE A 319 1.83 -3.94 44.52
C PHE A 319 0.72 -2.87 44.37
N LEU A 320 0.85 -1.94 43.41
CA LEU A 320 -0.19 -0.93 43.17
C LEU A 320 -1.44 -1.57 42.56
N LEU A 321 -1.26 -2.47 41.58
CA LEU A 321 -2.37 -3.22 41.00
C LEU A 321 -3.10 -4.04 42.06
N GLU A 322 -2.35 -4.72 42.93
CA GLU A 322 -2.91 -5.50 44.03
C GLU A 322 -3.72 -4.62 44.98
N GLN A 323 -3.20 -3.47 45.42
CA GLN A 323 -3.94 -2.56 46.30
C GLN A 323 -5.19 -1.96 45.65
N PHE A 324 -5.16 -1.66 44.35
CA PHE A 324 -6.32 -1.11 43.64
C PHE A 324 -7.37 -2.18 43.31
N ALA A 325 -6.94 -3.42 43.05
CA ALA A 325 -7.82 -4.56 42.79
C ALA A 325 -8.36 -5.20 44.08
N GLN A 326 -7.70 -5.01 45.23
CA GLN A 326 -8.12 -5.57 46.49
C GLN A 326 -9.52 -5.10 46.89
N GLY A 327 -10.40 -6.06 47.17
CA GLY A 327 -11.77 -5.81 47.61
C GLY A 327 -12.73 -5.34 46.52
N LEU A 328 -12.30 -5.34 45.25
CA LEU A 328 -13.11 -4.92 44.11
C LEU A 328 -14.22 -5.94 43.85
N PHE A 329 -15.48 -5.50 43.93
CA PHE A 329 -16.66 -6.36 43.72
C PHE A 329 -16.77 -7.55 44.67
N GLU A 330 -16.06 -7.53 45.81
CA GLU A 330 -16.31 -8.50 46.87
C GLU A 330 -17.71 -8.23 47.44
N SER A 331 -18.65 -9.11 47.08
CA SER A 331 -19.92 -9.22 47.77
C SER A 331 -19.61 -9.57 49.23
N GLY A 332 -19.84 -8.62 50.13
CA GLY A 332 -19.77 -8.88 51.56
C GLY A 332 -20.61 -10.13 51.81
N ALA A 333 -20.00 -11.19 52.33
CA ALA A 333 -20.68 -12.45 52.57
C ALA A 333 -21.94 -12.13 53.38
N SER A 334 -23.10 -12.18 52.71
CA SER A 334 -24.40 -11.89 53.31
C SER A 334 -24.52 -12.79 54.53
N SER A 335 -24.32 -12.21 55.72
CA SER A 335 -24.68 -12.88 56.95
C SER A 335 -26.17 -13.09 56.83
N LYS A 336 -26.57 -14.34 56.63
CA LYS A 336 -27.96 -14.77 56.51
C LYS A 336 -28.80 -14.00 57.54
N THR A 337 -29.58 -13.03 57.07
CA THR A 337 -30.43 -12.23 57.94
C THR A 337 -31.58 -13.13 58.36
N ASP A 338 -31.42 -13.84 59.48
CA ASP A 338 -32.47 -14.67 60.06
C ASP A 338 -33.71 -13.78 60.24
N HIS A 339 -34.86 -14.21 59.69
CA HIS A 339 -36.07 -13.38 59.74
C HIS A 339 -36.55 -13.32 61.21
N PRO A 340 -37.10 -12.20 61.72
CA PRO A 340 -37.58 -12.10 63.11
C PRO A 340 -38.66 -13.14 63.47
N ILE A 341 -39.38 -13.68 62.48
CA ILE A 341 -40.30 -14.81 62.64
C ILE A 341 -39.55 -16.13 62.90
N GLU A 342 -38.40 -16.35 62.26
CA GLU A 342 -37.57 -17.55 62.48
C GLU A 342 -36.97 -17.54 63.89
N ASP A 343 -36.60 -16.35 64.39
CA ASP A 343 -36.20 -16.16 65.78
C ASP A 343 -37.36 -16.44 66.74
N LEU A 344 -38.56 -15.91 66.47
CA LEU A 344 -39.75 -16.24 67.27
C LEU A 344 -40.07 -17.74 67.25
N GLN A 345 -39.91 -18.42 66.12
CA GLN A 345 -40.07 -19.87 66.03
C GLN A 345 -38.99 -20.62 66.81
N ARG A 346 -37.75 -20.12 66.83
CA ARG A 346 -36.67 -20.65 67.69
C ARG A 346 -36.99 -20.51 69.16
N TYR A 347 -37.42 -19.32 69.60
CA TYR A 347 -37.84 -19.11 70.98
C TYR A 347 -39.05 -19.99 71.34
N ALA A 348 -40.07 -20.06 70.47
CA ALA A 348 -41.22 -20.93 70.68
C ALA A 348 -40.83 -22.42 70.76
N LYS A 349 -39.87 -22.88 69.95
CA LYS A 349 -39.30 -24.23 70.04
C LYS A 349 -38.51 -24.45 71.34
N GLN A 350 -37.80 -23.44 71.85
CA GLN A 350 -37.14 -23.51 73.16
C GLN A 350 -38.15 -23.59 74.32
N PHE A 351 -39.24 -22.81 74.28
CA PHE A 351 -40.31 -22.89 75.27
C PHE A 351 -41.07 -24.21 75.23
N LYS A 352 -41.27 -24.79 74.04
CA LYS A 352 -41.85 -26.14 73.90
C LYS A 352 -40.99 -27.25 74.51
N LYS A 353 -39.68 -27.00 74.66
CA LYS A 353 -38.73 -27.92 75.32
C LYS A 353 -38.71 -27.73 76.84
N LEU A 354 -39.27 -26.63 77.36
CA LEU A 354 -39.53 -26.36 78.77
C LEU A 354 -40.95 -26.79 79.16
N THR A 355 -41.33 -28.04 78.86
CA THR A 355 -42.46 -28.67 79.55
C THR A 355 -42.03 -29.01 80.97
N VAL A 356 -42.63 -28.30 81.92
CA VAL A 356 -42.55 -28.49 83.36
C VAL A 356 -43.02 -29.91 83.70
N GLY A 357 -42.12 -30.73 84.25
CA GLY A 357 -42.49 -31.96 84.95
C GLY A 357 -43.27 -31.65 86.23
N PRO A 358 -44.12 -32.56 86.74
CA PRO A 358 -45.01 -32.27 87.85
C PRO A 358 -44.21 -31.98 89.12
N VAL A 359 -44.38 -30.76 89.65
CA VAL A 359 -44.16 -30.32 91.03
C VAL A 359 -42.91 -30.89 91.73
N SER A 360 -41.86 -30.08 91.79
CA SER A 360 -40.97 -30.01 92.97
C SER A 360 -40.41 -28.60 93.05
N ILE A 361 -40.96 -27.78 93.95
CA ILE A 361 -40.28 -26.57 94.43
C ILE A 361 -39.19 -27.10 95.37
N GLU A 362 -37.98 -27.31 94.86
CA GLU A 362 -36.79 -27.31 95.71
C GLU A 362 -36.15 -25.93 95.60
N SER A 363 -36.40 -25.12 96.62
CA SER A 363 -35.56 -23.99 96.95
C SER A 363 -34.15 -24.53 97.23
N LYS A 364 -33.23 -24.34 96.29
CA LYS A 364 -31.81 -24.55 96.58
C LYS A 364 -31.27 -23.27 97.23
N ASP A 365 -31.52 -23.16 98.53
CA ASP A 365 -30.65 -22.44 99.43
C ASP A 365 -29.41 -23.32 99.67
N SER A 366 -28.25 -22.79 99.30
CA SER A 366 -26.86 -23.20 99.61
C SER A 366 -25.99 -22.73 98.45
N GLY A 367 -25.00 -21.87 98.58
CA GLY A 367 -24.29 -21.37 99.73
C GLY A 367 -22.93 -20.91 99.23
N VAL A 368 -22.58 -19.65 99.52
CA VAL A 368 -21.22 -19.14 99.83
C VAL A 368 -20.05 -20.03 99.37
N MET A 369 -19.35 -19.61 98.30
CA MET A 369 -18.14 -18.76 98.37
C MET A 369 -17.90 -18.08 97.04
#